data_AF-A0A225C5V2-F1
#
_entry.id   AF-A0A225C5V2-F1
#
_cell.length_a   1.000
_cell.length_b   1.000
_cell.length_c   1.000
_cell.angle_alpha   90.00
_cell.angle_beta   90.00
_cell.angle_gamma   90.00
#
_symmetry.space_group_name_H-M   'P 1'
#
loop_
_entity.id
_entity.type
_entity.pdbx_description
1 polymer ?
#
loop_
_entity_poly.entity_id
_entity_poly.type
_entity_poly.pdbx_seq_one_letter_code
_entity_poly.pdbx_strand_id
1 'polypeptide(L)'
;MTAADRADLPLFPAPDGAAYVDRRGLTADTPRRWRRAHDPVVVRRRSRARSAAIGGGAVLLSLLGGAAGLAVTSAVWGPVGDGANLVGGAGLGVLVVSWILVAALLLHRPRVEPPEVVRVPDDVLAAAPVGADSARLWSWSVASAAEAALRPHLRHRLQVERPGEETAARAAWEEYRRAHRDHAAACEEMGSTPRAPVVPLDTRI
;
A
#
# COMPACT_ATOMS: atom_id res chain seq x y z
N MET A 1 -5.98 -18.88 20.46
CA MET A 1 -4.80 -19.75 20.22
C MET A 1 -3.60 -18.84 20.11
N THR A 2 -2.52 -19.14 20.81
CA THR A 2 -1.32 -18.27 20.88
C THR A 2 -0.17 -18.86 20.10
N ALA A 3 0.85 -18.05 19.76
CA ALA A 3 2.07 -18.55 19.12
C ALA A 3 2.77 -19.64 19.96
N ALA A 4 2.65 -19.55 21.29
CA ALA A 4 3.21 -20.54 22.21
C ALA A 4 2.55 -21.93 22.06
N ASP A 5 1.29 -21.98 21.62
CA ASP A 5 0.56 -23.25 21.41
C ASP A 5 0.95 -23.94 20.09
N ARG A 6 1.72 -23.28 19.21
CA ARG A 6 2.13 -23.76 17.87
C ARG A 6 3.65 -23.70 17.71
N ALA A 7 4.40 -24.28 18.65
CA ALA A 7 5.87 -24.33 18.62
C ALA A 7 6.45 -25.10 17.42
N ASP A 8 5.60 -25.85 16.72
CA ASP A 8 5.90 -26.57 15.47
C ASP A 8 5.92 -25.68 14.22
N LEU A 9 5.53 -24.40 14.35
CA LEU A 9 5.50 -23.43 13.25
C LEU A 9 6.64 -22.39 13.39
N PRO A 10 7.15 -21.86 12.27
CA PRO A 10 8.20 -20.83 12.28
C PRO A 10 7.64 -19.43 12.62
N LEU A 11 7.12 -19.29 13.84
CA LEU A 11 6.47 -18.07 14.33
C LEU A 11 7.41 -17.24 15.20
N PHE A 12 7.39 -15.93 14.96
CA PHE A 12 7.99 -14.91 15.81
C PHE A 12 6.90 -14.34 16.75
N PRO A 13 6.96 -14.61 18.06
CA PRO A 13 6.09 -13.94 19.03
C PRO A 13 6.58 -12.50 19.23
N ALA A 14 5.76 -11.54 18.86
CA ALA A 14 6.12 -10.13 18.96
C ALA A 14 5.69 -9.51 20.31
N PRO A 15 6.28 -8.37 20.70
CA PRO A 15 5.94 -7.66 21.94
C PRO A 15 4.49 -7.16 22.03
N ASP A 16 3.77 -7.09 20.90
CA ASP A 16 2.36 -6.72 20.82
C ASP A 16 1.41 -7.89 21.14
N GLY A 17 1.95 -9.08 21.45
CA GLY A 17 1.20 -10.29 21.75
C GLY A 17 0.70 -11.05 20.52
N ALA A 18 0.98 -10.57 19.30
CA ALA A 18 0.60 -11.25 18.07
C ALA A 18 1.73 -12.15 17.53
N ALA A 19 1.32 -13.15 16.73
CA ALA A 19 2.23 -14.02 16.01
C ALA A 19 2.59 -13.43 14.64
N TYR A 20 3.86 -13.46 14.28
CA TYR A 20 4.35 -13.01 12.98
C TYR A 20 5.15 -14.12 12.30
N VAL A 21 5.20 -14.08 10.97
CA VAL A 21 6.05 -14.96 10.17
C VAL A 21 6.98 -14.11 9.31
N ASP A 22 8.24 -14.51 9.20
CA ASP A 22 9.24 -13.88 8.34
C ASP A 22 9.34 -14.67 7.03
N ARG A 23 9.24 -13.97 5.89
CA ARG A 23 9.31 -14.57 4.54
C ARG A 23 10.57 -15.41 4.34
N ARG A 24 11.68 -15.05 4.98
CA ARG A 24 12.98 -15.73 4.85
C ARG A 24 13.22 -16.79 5.93
N GLY A 25 12.22 -17.04 6.78
CA GLY A 25 12.35 -17.84 7.99
C GLY A 25 12.89 -17.04 9.19
N LEU A 26 12.77 -17.66 10.36
CA LEU A 26 13.18 -17.05 11.62
C LEU A 26 14.70 -16.95 11.68
N THR A 27 15.19 -15.71 11.80
CA THR A 27 16.61 -15.40 11.93
C THR A 27 16.84 -14.45 13.09
N ALA A 28 18.10 -14.27 13.50
CA ALA A 28 18.47 -13.28 14.51
C ALA A 28 18.07 -11.83 14.12
N ASP A 29 17.86 -11.57 12.82
CA ASP A 29 17.42 -10.26 12.33
C ASP A 29 15.90 -10.08 12.29
N THR A 30 15.11 -11.14 12.46
CA THR A 30 13.63 -11.07 12.43
C THR A 30 13.06 -10.02 13.40
N PRO A 31 13.54 -9.88 14.66
CA PRO A 31 13.08 -8.80 15.55
C PRO A 31 13.38 -7.39 15.02
N ARG A 32 14.51 -7.20 14.33
CA ARG A 32 14.88 -5.91 13.73
C ARG A 32 14.00 -5.60 12.51
N ARG A 33 13.67 -6.61 11.69
CA ARG A 33 12.76 -6.47 10.55
C ARG A 33 11.33 -6.18 11.01
N TRP A 34 10.86 -6.89 12.04
CA TRP A 34 9.57 -6.64 12.68
C TRP A 34 9.48 -5.19 13.17
N ARG A 35 10.47 -4.70 13.94
CA ARG A 35 10.48 -3.29 14.39
C ARG A 35 10.44 -2.31 13.22
N ARG A 36 11.21 -2.55 12.16
CA ARG A 36 11.19 -1.68 10.97
C ARG A 36 9.83 -1.61 10.28
N ALA A 37 9.05 -2.68 10.34
CA ALA A 37 7.74 -2.78 9.70
C ALA A 37 6.57 -2.33 10.58
N HIS A 38 6.61 -2.65 11.88
CA HIS A 38 5.45 -2.58 12.77
C HIS A 38 5.65 -1.70 14.01
N ASP A 39 6.88 -1.31 14.37
CA ASP A 39 7.10 -0.41 15.50
C ASP A 39 6.50 0.97 15.19
N PRO A 40 5.51 1.45 15.97
CA PRO A 40 4.82 2.69 15.68
C PRO A 40 5.76 3.89 15.67
N VAL A 41 6.83 3.87 16.47
CA VAL A 41 7.82 4.96 16.51
C VAL A 41 8.62 4.99 15.21
N VAL A 42 9.10 3.83 14.76
CA VAL A 42 9.88 3.69 13.52
C VAL A 42 9.02 4.03 12.30
N VAL A 43 7.79 3.51 12.25
CA VAL A 43 6.84 3.76 11.16
C VAL A 43 6.49 5.24 11.07
N ARG A 44 6.19 5.91 12.20
CA ARG A 44 5.92 7.36 12.23
C ARG A 44 7.13 8.17 11.78
N ARG A 45 8.34 7.83 12.24
CA ARG A 45 9.56 8.52 11.83
C ARG A 45 9.81 8.38 10.33
N ARG A 46 9.64 7.18 9.78
CA ARG A 46 9.80 6.92 8.34
C ARG A 46 8.74 7.64 7.50
N SER A 47 7.49 7.65 7.96
CA SER A 47 6.41 8.42 7.34
C SER A 47 6.75 9.91 7.29
N ARG A 48 7.16 10.51 8.42
CA ARG A 48 7.59 11.91 8.48
C ARG A 48 8.77 12.21 7.56
N ALA A 49 9.79 11.34 7.56
CA ALA A 49 10.95 11.51 6.68
C ALA A 49 10.56 11.44 5.19
N ARG A 50 9.64 10.52 4.83
CA ARG A 50 9.12 10.42 3.46
C ARG A 50 8.31 11.65 3.08
N SER A 51 7.42 12.13 3.95
CA SER A 51 6.66 13.36 3.74
C SER A 51 7.58 14.57 3.58
N ALA A 52 8.64 14.66 4.40
CA ALA A 52 9.65 15.71 4.28
C ALA A 52 10.43 15.64 2.96
N ALA A 53 10.83 14.44 2.53
CA ALA A 53 11.51 14.23 1.25
C ALA A 53 10.62 14.60 0.05
N ILE A 54 9.35 14.20 0.07
CA ILE A 54 8.37 14.55 -0.96
C ILE A 54 8.14 16.07 -0.96
N GLY A 55 7.93 16.68 0.21
CA GLY A 55 7.76 18.13 0.34
C GLY A 55 8.97 18.90 -0.18
N GLY A 56 10.18 18.49 0.21
CA GLY A 56 11.43 19.10 -0.27
C GLY A 56 11.62 18.94 -1.78
N GLY A 57 11.33 17.75 -2.32
CA GLY A 57 11.35 17.51 -3.77
C GLY A 57 10.35 18.37 -4.53
N ALA A 58 9.13 18.53 -4.01
CA ALA A 58 8.11 19.39 -4.61
C ALA A 58 8.52 20.87 -4.60
N VAL A 59 9.12 21.36 -3.50
CA VAL A 59 9.67 22.72 -3.43
C VAL A 59 10.78 22.92 -4.46
N LEU A 60 11.72 21.98 -4.55
CA LEU A 60 12.81 22.05 -5.53
C LEU A 60 12.29 22.07 -6.97
N LEU A 61 11.34 21.19 -7.30
CA LEU A 61 10.71 21.15 -8.62
C LEU A 61 9.96 22.45 -8.93
N SER A 62 9.27 23.02 -7.94
CA SER A 62 8.57 24.31 -8.10
C SER A 62 9.56 25.44 -8.40
N LEU A 63 10.69 25.49 -7.69
CA LEU A 63 11.76 26.47 -7.96
C LEU A 63 12.34 26.31 -9.37
N LEU A 64 12.60 25.07 -9.80
CA LEU A 64 13.07 24.78 -11.15
C LEU A 64 12.03 25.15 -12.21
N GLY A 65 10.74 24.88 -11.95
CA GLY A 65 9.62 25.28 -12.80
C GLY A 65 9.54 26.80 -12.97
N GLY A 66 9.67 27.55 -11.87
CA GLY A 66 9.73 29.00 -11.89
C GLY A 66 10.93 29.53 -12.68
N ALA A 67 12.13 28.96 -12.47
CA ALA A 67 13.33 29.33 -13.21
C ALA A 67 13.19 29.04 -14.73
N ALA A 68 12.62 27.90 -15.10
CA ALA A 68 12.35 27.56 -16.50
C ALA A 68 11.32 28.50 -17.13
N GLY A 69 10.23 28.81 -16.42
CA GLY A 69 9.24 29.78 -16.86
C GLY A 69 9.84 31.17 -17.09
N LEU A 70 10.73 31.62 -16.21
CA LEU A 70 11.49 32.85 -16.39
C LEU A 70 12.38 32.81 -17.64
N ALA A 71 13.14 31.73 -17.83
CA ALA A 71 14.02 31.57 -18.99
C ALA A 71 13.23 31.64 -20.31
N VAL A 72 12.11 30.92 -20.41
CA VAL A 72 11.22 30.94 -21.57
C VAL A 72 10.66 32.34 -21.83
N THR A 73 10.20 33.02 -20.78
CA THR A 73 9.62 34.37 -20.92
C THR A 73 10.69 35.36 -21.40
N SER A 74 11.90 35.29 -20.85
CA SER A 74 13.01 36.15 -21.26
C SER A 74 13.48 35.91 -22.70
N ALA A 75 13.41 34.67 -23.18
CA ALA A 75 13.78 34.32 -24.55
C ALA A 75 12.74 34.77 -25.59
N VAL A 76 11.45 34.75 -25.24
CA VAL A 76 10.36 35.08 -26.17
C VAL A 76 10.06 36.58 -26.19
N TRP A 77 10.18 37.28 -25.05
CA TRP A 77 9.77 38.68 -24.90
C TRP A 77 10.95 39.66 -24.71
N GLY A 78 12.19 39.15 -24.63
CA GLY A 78 13.41 39.95 -24.43
C GLY A 78 13.67 40.36 -22.97
N PRO A 79 14.86 40.92 -22.67
CA PRO A 79 15.20 41.43 -21.34
C PRO A 79 14.56 42.80 -21.13
N VAL A 80 13.35 42.83 -20.57
CA VAL A 80 12.58 44.07 -20.42
C VAL A 80 12.45 44.43 -18.94
N GLY A 81 12.77 45.68 -18.60
CA GLY A 81 12.88 46.22 -17.25
C GLY A 81 11.61 46.31 -16.40
N ASP A 82 10.51 45.64 -16.77
CA ASP A 82 9.24 45.70 -16.06
C ASP A 82 8.96 44.39 -15.31
N GLY A 83 9.07 44.46 -13.97
CA GLY A 83 8.92 43.32 -13.04
C GLY A 83 7.62 42.52 -13.15
N ALA A 84 6.60 43.03 -13.85
CA ALA A 84 5.33 42.32 -14.09
C ALA A 84 5.49 41.06 -14.95
N ASN A 85 6.33 41.08 -15.99
CA ASN A 85 6.55 39.91 -16.85
C ASN A 85 7.46 38.85 -16.18
N LEU A 86 8.38 39.28 -15.31
CA LEU A 86 9.19 38.39 -14.47
C LEU A 86 8.31 37.61 -13.49
N VAL A 87 7.38 38.28 -12.81
CA VAL A 87 6.45 37.62 -11.87
C VAL A 87 5.47 36.70 -12.61
N GLY A 88 5.00 37.10 -13.80
CA GLY A 88 4.11 36.29 -14.63
C GLY A 88 4.75 34.97 -15.11
N GLY A 89 5.96 35.04 -15.66
CA GLY A 89 6.70 33.86 -16.16
C GLY A 89 7.08 32.87 -15.06
N ALA A 90 7.61 33.38 -13.94
CA ALA A 90 7.93 32.55 -12.77
C ALA A 90 6.66 31.91 -12.17
N GLY A 91 5.60 32.71 -12.00
CA GLY A 91 4.34 32.27 -11.43
C GLY A 91 3.66 31.18 -12.27
N LEU A 92 3.65 31.34 -13.60
CA LEU A 92 3.09 30.34 -14.51
C LEU A 92 3.90 29.04 -14.48
N GLY A 93 5.23 29.12 -14.46
CA GLY A 93 6.12 27.96 -14.36
C GLY A 93 5.91 27.16 -13.06
N VAL A 94 5.81 27.85 -11.92
CA VAL A 94 5.48 27.23 -10.63
C VAL A 94 4.10 26.58 -10.66
N LEU A 95 3.10 27.27 -11.22
CA LEU A 95 1.72 26.78 -11.28
C LEU A 95 1.60 25.50 -12.11
N VAL A 96 2.22 25.47 -13.30
CA VAL A 96 2.20 24.29 -14.18
C VAL A 96 2.89 23.10 -13.51
N VAL A 97 4.07 23.30 -12.92
CA VAL A 97 4.79 22.22 -12.22
C VAL A 97 4.01 21.72 -11.01
N SER A 98 3.37 22.62 -10.26
CA SER A 98 2.52 22.26 -9.12
C SER A 98 1.34 21.37 -9.56
N TRP A 99 0.67 21.71 -10.67
CA TRP A 99 -0.41 20.91 -11.23
C TRP A 99 0.04 19.54 -11.70
N ILE A 100 1.22 19.44 -12.34
CA ILE A 100 1.81 18.15 -12.75
C ILE A 100 2.12 17.28 -11.53
N LEU A 101 2.67 17.87 -10.46
CA LEU A 101 2.94 17.17 -9.20
C LEU A 101 1.66 16.65 -8.55
N VAL A 102 0.60 17.46 -8.49
CA VAL A 102 -0.70 17.04 -7.96
C VAL A 102 -1.29 15.91 -8.81
N ALA A 103 -1.28 16.04 -10.14
CA ALA A 103 -1.75 14.99 -11.04
C ALA A 103 -0.96 13.68 -10.87
N ALA A 104 0.38 13.78 -10.77
CA ALA A 104 1.24 12.64 -10.53
C ALA A 104 0.94 11.97 -9.18
N LEU A 105 0.73 12.75 -8.11
CA LEU A 105 0.37 12.23 -6.79
C LEU A 105 -1.00 11.55 -6.78
N LEU A 106 -1.99 12.10 -7.47
CA LEU A 106 -3.33 11.52 -7.59
C LEU A 106 -3.34 10.22 -8.41
N LEU A 107 -2.50 10.15 -9.45
CA LEU A 107 -2.36 8.97 -10.30
C LEU A 107 -1.46 7.89 -9.67
N HIS A 108 -0.55 8.28 -8.79
CA HIS A 108 0.37 7.33 -8.16
C HIS A 108 -0.32 6.58 -7.01
N ARG A 109 -0.84 5.40 -7.32
CA ARG A 109 -1.20 4.39 -6.31
C ARG A 109 0.09 3.71 -5.85
N PRO A 110 0.62 3.99 -4.64
CA PRO A 110 1.79 3.26 -4.17
C PRO A 110 1.38 1.79 -4.05
N ARG A 111 1.95 0.92 -4.90
CA ARG A 111 1.93 -0.52 -4.67
C ARG A 111 2.77 -0.76 -3.42
N VAL A 112 2.10 -0.95 -2.29
CA VAL A 112 2.77 -1.32 -1.06
C VAL A 112 3.08 -2.80 -1.18
N GLU A 113 4.34 -3.11 -1.53
CA GLU A 113 4.82 -4.48 -1.43
C GLU A 113 4.70 -4.92 0.04
N PRO A 114 4.11 -6.11 0.31
CA PRO A 114 3.93 -6.56 1.67
C PRO A 114 5.28 -6.67 2.39
N PRO A 115 5.36 -6.30 3.68
CA PRO A 115 6.61 -6.35 4.42
C PRO A 115 7.13 -7.79 4.53
N GLU A 116 8.44 -7.94 4.73
CA GLU A 116 9.07 -9.27 4.90
C GLU A 116 8.53 -10.01 6.13
N VAL A 117 8.06 -9.29 7.15
CA VAL A 117 7.47 -9.85 8.37
C VAL A 117 6.00 -9.44 8.43
N VAL A 118 5.10 -10.42 8.44
CA VAL A 118 3.64 -10.22 8.37
C VAL A 118 2.98 -10.89 9.57
N ARG A 119 1.92 -10.27 10.09
CA ARG A 119 1.11 -10.85 11.17
C ARG A 119 0.39 -12.09 10.62
N VAL A 120 0.45 -13.19 11.36
CA VAL A 120 -0.30 -14.40 11.03
C VAL A 120 -1.75 -14.22 11.48
N PRO A 121 -2.74 -14.26 10.58
CA PRO A 121 -4.14 -14.23 10.94
C PRO A 121 -4.53 -15.40 11.85
N ASP A 122 -5.51 -15.21 12.74
CA ASP A 122 -5.88 -16.22 13.73
C ASP A 122 -6.42 -17.51 13.10
N ASP A 123 -7.07 -17.41 11.94
CA ASP A 123 -7.55 -18.57 11.17
C ASP A 123 -6.42 -19.32 10.45
N VAL A 124 -5.42 -18.60 9.95
CA VAL A 124 -4.19 -19.20 9.43
C VAL A 124 -3.44 -19.92 10.55
N LEU A 125 -3.35 -19.29 11.73
CA LEU A 125 -2.72 -19.89 12.91
C LEU A 125 -3.44 -21.19 13.31
N ALA A 126 -4.78 -21.20 13.28
CA ALA A 126 -5.63 -22.34 13.60
C ALA A 126 -5.53 -23.50 12.59
N ALA A 127 -5.43 -23.18 11.30
CA ALA A 127 -5.51 -24.18 10.23
C ALA A 127 -4.14 -24.60 9.67
N ALA A 128 -3.03 -23.96 10.08
CA ALA A 128 -1.73 -24.26 9.52
C ALA A 128 -1.27 -25.70 9.80
N PRO A 129 -0.75 -26.41 8.78
CA PRO A 129 -0.24 -27.75 8.95
C PRO A 129 1.05 -27.74 9.77
N VAL A 130 1.30 -28.85 10.48
CA VAL A 130 2.51 -29.03 11.28
C VAL A 130 3.74 -28.95 10.39
N GLY A 131 4.74 -28.17 10.81
CA GLY A 131 6.00 -28.01 10.06
C GLY A 131 5.85 -27.22 8.74
N ALA A 132 4.82 -26.38 8.61
CA ALA A 132 4.67 -25.50 7.45
C ALA A 132 5.93 -24.64 7.23
N ASP A 133 6.37 -24.59 5.97
CA ASP A 133 7.49 -23.73 5.59
C ASP A 133 7.17 -22.24 5.79
N SER A 134 8.19 -21.46 6.15
CA SER A 134 8.05 -20.04 6.46
C SER A 134 7.55 -19.23 5.27
N ALA A 135 8.03 -19.54 4.05
CA ALA A 135 7.64 -18.79 2.85
C ALA A 135 6.19 -19.07 2.48
N ARG A 136 5.74 -20.33 2.61
CA ARG A 136 4.33 -20.72 2.37
C ARG A 136 3.38 -20.15 3.43
N LEU A 137 3.78 -20.19 4.70
CA LEU A 137 3.00 -19.60 5.78
C LEU A 137 2.92 -18.07 5.62
N TRP A 138 3.99 -17.43 5.15
CA TRP A 138 4.00 -16.00 4.82
C TRP A 138 3.08 -15.67 3.65
N SER A 139 3.15 -16.40 2.52
CA SER A 139 2.29 -16.13 1.35
C SER A 139 0.81 -16.31 1.70
N TRP A 140 0.47 -17.36 2.43
CA TRP A 140 -0.89 -17.59 2.89
C TRP A 140 -1.35 -16.52 3.89
N SER A 141 -0.50 -16.10 4.82
CA SER A 141 -0.83 -14.99 5.75
C SER A 141 -1.11 -13.69 5.00
N VAL A 142 -0.32 -13.38 3.97
CA VAL A 142 -0.51 -12.19 3.11
C VAL A 142 -1.85 -12.29 2.36
N ALA A 143 -2.13 -13.42 1.71
CA ALA A 143 -3.37 -13.61 0.96
C ALA A 143 -4.61 -13.54 1.87
N SER A 144 -4.56 -14.21 3.02
CA SER A 144 -5.64 -14.23 4.01
C SER A 144 -5.88 -12.87 4.66
N ALA A 145 -4.83 -12.09 4.91
CA ALA A 145 -4.95 -10.73 5.42
C ALA A 145 -5.48 -9.74 4.36
N ALA A 146 -5.04 -9.88 3.11
CA ALA A 146 -5.52 -9.06 2.00
C ALA A 146 -7.02 -9.27 1.74
N GLU A 147 -7.48 -10.52 1.73
CA GLU A 147 -8.91 -10.84 1.61
C GLU A 147 -9.69 -10.29 2.82
N ALA A 148 -9.21 -10.53 4.04
CA ALA A 148 -9.86 -10.07 5.27
C ALA A 148 -10.00 -8.54 5.34
N ALA A 149 -9.02 -7.79 4.84
CA ALA A 149 -9.05 -6.32 4.84
C ALA A 149 -10.15 -5.75 3.93
N LEU A 150 -10.52 -6.47 2.85
CA LEU A 150 -11.52 -6.01 1.89
C LEU A 150 -12.96 -6.34 2.33
N ARG A 151 -13.17 -7.43 3.07
CA ARG A 151 -14.52 -7.91 3.45
C ARG A 151 -15.43 -6.86 4.12
N PRO A 152 -14.98 -6.07 5.12
CA PRO A 152 -15.87 -5.16 5.85
C PRO A 152 -16.42 -4.03 4.97
N HIS A 153 -15.65 -3.60 3.97
CA HIS A 153 -15.97 -2.45 3.13
C HIS A 153 -16.59 -2.84 1.79
N LEU A 154 -16.58 -4.14 1.44
CA LEU A 154 -17.02 -4.62 0.14
C LEU A 154 -18.47 -4.21 -0.15
N ARG A 155 -19.41 -4.48 0.76
CA ARG A 155 -20.83 -4.18 0.54
C ARG A 155 -21.08 -2.69 0.26
N HIS A 156 -20.42 -1.81 1.00
CA HIS A 156 -20.52 -0.37 0.78
C HIS A 156 -19.91 0.07 -0.55
N ARG A 157 -18.74 -0.48 -0.92
CA ARG A 157 -18.07 -0.16 -2.19
C ARG A 157 -18.81 -0.67 -3.44
N LEU A 158 -19.70 -1.64 -3.26
CA LEU A 158 -20.53 -2.20 -4.33
C LEU A 158 -21.87 -1.48 -4.48
N GLN A 159 -22.23 -0.60 -3.55
CA GLN A 159 -23.44 0.23 -3.70
C GLN A 159 -23.18 1.28 -4.78
N VAL A 160 -23.90 1.16 -5.89
CA VAL A 160 -23.92 2.16 -6.96
C VAL A 160 -25.15 3.03 -6.73
N GLU A 161 -24.96 4.25 -6.24
CA GLU A 161 -26.04 5.22 -6.11
C GLU A 161 -26.09 6.18 -7.31
N ARG A 162 -24.95 6.35 -8.00
CA ARG A 162 -24.80 7.26 -9.13
C ARG A 162 -24.11 6.57 -10.32
N PRO A 163 -24.44 6.94 -11.57
CA PRO A 163 -23.80 6.36 -12.77
C PRO A 163 -22.27 6.48 -12.81
N GLY A 164 -21.69 7.50 -12.17
CA GLY A 164 -20.24 7.69 -12.07
C GLY A 164 -19.51 6.69 -11.16
N GLU A 165 -20.25 5.91 -10.36
CA GLU A 165 -19.71 4.98 -9.36
C GLU A 165 -19.60 3.55 -9.89
N GLU A 166 -20.25 3.22 -11.01
CA GLU A 166 -20.23 1.87 -11.60
C GLU A 166 -18.80 1.37 -11.87
N THR A 167 -17.96 2.21 -12.46
CA THR A 167 -16.56 1.86 -12.75
C THR A 167 -15.77 1.59 -11.48
N ALA A 168 -16.06 2.35 -10.40
CA ALA A 168 -15.41 2.16 -9.11
C ALA A 168 -15.90 0.89 -8.41
N ALA A 169 -17.20 0.58 -8.48
CA ALA A 169 -17.78 -0.64 -7.96
C ALA A 169 -17.24 -1.88 -8.69
N ARG A 170 -17.15 -1.84 -10.03
CA ARG A 170 -16.52 -2.90 -10.84
C ARG A 170 -15.05 -3.10 -10.47
N ALA A 171 -14.28 -2.02 -10.32
CA ALA A 171 -12.88 -2.11 -9.92
C ALA A 171 -12.72 -2.70 -8.51
N ALA A 172 -13.55 -2.29 -7.56
CA ALA A 172 -13.56 -2.85 -6.19
C ALA A 172 -13.95 -4.33 -6.19
N TRP A 173 -14.88 -4.73 -7.06
CA TRP A 173 -15.27 -6.11 -7.24
C TRP A 173 -14.17 -6.98 -7.82
N GLU A 174 -13.49 -6.50 -8.86
CA GLU A 174 -12.34 -7.20 -9.46
C GLU A 174 -11.19 -7.34 -8.47
N GLU A 175 -10.94 -6.32 -7.65
CA GLU A 175 -9.96 -6.35 -6.56
C GLU A 175 -10.30 -7.44 -5.55
N TYR A 176 -11.54 -7.47 -5.04
CA TYR A 176 -12.00 -8.51 -4.12
C TYR A 176 -11.93 -9.90 -4.73
N ARG A 177 -12.41 -10.06 -5.97
CA ARG A 177 -12.43 -11.34 -6.68
C ARG A 177 -11.02 -11.89 -6.89
N ARG A 178 -10.03 -11.02 -7.13
CA ARG A 178 -8.62 -11.42 -7.20
C ARG A 178 -8.10 -11.85 -5.83
N ALA A 179 -8.27 -11.02 -4.80
CA ALA A 179 -7.81 -11.34 -3.44
C ALA A 179 -8.43 -12.63 -2.89
N HIS A 180 -9.72 -12.86 -3.17
CA HIS A 180 -10.41 -14.08 -2.77
C HIS A 180 -9.87 -15.32 -3.50
N ARG A 181 -9.57 -15.22 -4.81
CA ARG A 181 -8.93 -16.30 -5.56
C ARG A 181 -7.53 -16.62 -5.03
N ASP A 182 -6.73 -15.60 -4.73
CA ASP A 182 -5.40 -15.77 -4.16
C ASP A 182 -5.47 -16.43 -2.77
N HIS A 183 -6.44 -16.03 -1.93
CA HIS A 183 -6.70 -16.67 -0.64
C HIS A 183 -7.16 -18.12 -0.80
N ALA A 184 -8.07 -18.40 -1.74
CA ALA A 184 -8.55 -19.76 -1.98
C ALA A 184 -7.45 -20.70 -2.46
N ALA A 185 -6.60 -20.24 -3.40
CA ALA A 185 -5.43 -20.97 -3.85
C ALA A 185 -4.44 -21.23 -2.70
N ALA A 186 -4.16 -20.23 -1.87
CA ALA A 186 -3.29 -20.40 -0.71
C ALA A 186 -3.87 -21.37 0.33
N CYS A 187 -5.19 -21.38 0.54
CA CYS A 187 -5.84 -22.38 1.39
C CYS A 187 -5.70 -23.79 0.80
N GLU A 188 -5.91 -23.96 -0.51
CA GLU A 188 -5.77 -25.25 -1.20
C GLU A 188 -4.34 -25.80 -1.08
N GLU A 189 -3.32 -24.97 -1.34
CA GLU A 189 -1.91 -25.33 -1.19
C GLU A 189 -1.54 -25.78 0.23
N MET A 190 -2.24 -25.22 1.22
CA MET A 190 -2.01 -25.50 2.64
C MET A 190 -2.93 -26.58 3.20
N GLY A 191 -3.80 -27.18 2.38
CA GLY A 191 -4.77 -28.20 2.79
C GLY A 191 -5.88 -27.67 3.71
N SER A 192 -6.15 -26.37 3.66
CA SER A 192 -7.16 -25.67 4.45
C SER A 192 -8.43 -25.39 3.65
N THR A 193 -9.56 -25.22 4.34
CA THR A 193 -10.83 -24.83 3.71
C THR A 193 -10.90 -23.31 3.55
N PRO A 194 -11.10 -22.77 2.33
CA PRO A 194 -11.23 -21.34 2.14
C PRO A 194 -12.51 -20.80 2.78
N ARG A 195 -12.46 -19.54 3.20
CA ARG A 195 -13.64 -18.85 3.74
C ARG A 195 -14.70 -18.71 2.64
N ALA A 196 -15.97 -18.79 3.01
CA ALA A 196 -17.04 -18.47 2.07
C ALA A 196 -16.94 -17.01 1.58
N PRO A 197 -17.16 -16.75 0.28
CA PRO A 197 -17.15 -15.41 -0.27
C PRO A 197 -18.28 -14.56 0.33
N VAL A 198 -18.03 -13.27 0.56
CA VAL A 198 -19.03 -12.35 1.14
C VAL A 198 -20.17 -12.06 0.16
N VAL A 199 -19.85 -12.06 -1.13
CA VAL A 199 -20.75 -11.86 -2.27
C VAL A 199 -20.40 -12.95 -3.29
N PRO A 200 -21.39 -13.60 -3.93
CA PRO A 200 -21.13 -14.62 -4.95
C PRO A 200 -20.17 -14.13 -6.03
N LEU A 201 -19.17 -14.93 -6.41
CA LEU A 201 -18.14 -14.50 -7.37
C LEU A 201 -18.69 -14.24 -8.78
N ASP A 202 -19.89 -14.75 -9.08
CA ASP A 202 -20.60 -14.58 -10.35
C ASP A 202 -21.54 -13.36 -10.37
N THR A 203 -21.54 -12.55 -9.29
CA THR A 203 -22.34 -11.31 -9.25
C THR A 203 -21.90 -10.36 -10.37
N ARG A 204 -22.86 -9.97 -11.23
CA ARG A 204 -22.69 -8.93 -12.25
C ARG A 204 -23.06 -7.58 -11.63
N ILE A 205 -22.24 -6.58 -11.89
CA ILE A 205 -22.38 -5.17 -11.47
C ILE A 205 -22.62 -4.33 -12.72
#